data_AF-A0A9D6GWY4-F1
#
_entry.id   AF-A0A9D6GWY4-F1
#
_cell.length_a   1.000
_cell.length_b   1.000
_cell.length_c   1.000
_cell.angle_alpha   90.00
_cell.angle_beta   90.00
_cell.angle_gamma   90.00
#
_symmetry.space_group_name_H-M   'P 1'
#
loop_
_entity.id
_entity.type
_entity.pdbx_description
1 polymer ?
#
loop_
_entity_poly.entity_id
_entity_poly.type
_entity_poly.pdbx_seq_one_letter_code
_entity_poly.pdbx_strand_id
1 'polypeptide(L)'
;MQDLQELEQRISLALDRIAQGVEALDGLTVLPQGAAAAEPQAPAADPEALRLAEALQEERDANGQLQERLRVVNERLAAGVAPLEARIATLTAQIDAQGIELGRMKSTNVQLRETLRALREASEKGVSDPQLVNKSLQVELDALRTARATEVAELDGILAELKPLIGEDADA
;
A
#
# COMPACT_ATOMS: atom_id res chain seq x y z
N MET A 1 -23.61 -20.36 -45.17
CA MET A 1 -23.52 -19.76 -46.53
C MET A 1 -24.30 -18.45 -46.60
N GLN A 2 -25.49 -18.34 -45.99
CA GLN A 2 -26.24 -17.07 -45.89
C GLN A 2 -25.58 -16.05 -44.93
N ASP A 3 -24.99 -16.51 -43.83
CA ASP A 3 -24.35 -15.62 -42.85
C ASP A 3 -23.13 -14.86 -43.41
N LEU A 4 -22.41 -15.47 -44.36
CA LEU A 4 -21.27 -14.83 -45.01
C LEU A 4 -21.73 -13.69 -45.93
N GLN A 5 -22.84 -13.89 -46.65
CA GLN A 5 -23.40 -12.89 -47.56
C GLN A 5 -23.98 -11.70 -46.78
N GLU A 6 -24.59 -11.94 -45.61
CA GLU A 6 -25.05 -10.85 -44.73
C GLU A 6 -23.87 -10.04 -44.15
N LEU A 7 -22.78 -10.71 -43.77
CA LEU A 7 -21.56 -10.03 -43.31
C LEU A 7 -20.92 -9.20 -44.42
N GLU A 8 -20.85 -9.73 -45.65
CA GLU A 8 -20.35 -8.99 -46.83
C GLU A 8 -21.19 -7.76 -47.16
N GLN A 9 -22.53 -7.88 -47.07
CA GLN A 9 -23.43 -6.74 -47.27
C GLN A 9 -23.27 -5.68 -46.18
N ARG A 10 -23.08 -6.07 -44.91
CA ARG A 10 -22.85 -5.12 -43.82
C ARG A 10 -21.49 -4.44 -43.90
N ILE A 11 -20.46 -5.16 -44.33
CA ILE A 11 -19.11 -4.61 -44.52
C ILE A 11 -19.10 -3.61 -45.69
N SER A 12 -19.72 -3.94 -46.83
CA SER A 12 -19.82 -3.02 -47.96
C SER A 12 -20.55 -1.72 -47.58
N LEU A 13 -21.68 -1.82 -46.88
CA LEU A 13 -22.42 -0.66 -46.40
C LEU A 13 -21.62 0.19 -45.40
N ALA A 14 -20.82 -0.45 -44.54
CA ALA A 14 -19.92 0.25 -43.62
C ALA A 14 -18.78 0.97 -44.36
N LEU A 15 -18.22 0.35 -45.40
CA LEU A 15 -17.16 0.94 -46.22
C LEU A 15 -17.68 2.12 -47.05
N ASP A 16 -18.88 2.02 -47.63
CA ASP A 16 -19.51 3.13 -48.37
C ASP A 16 -19.76 4.34 -47.46
N ARG A 17 -20.20 4.09 -46.22
CA ARG A 17 -20.39 5.16 -45.23
C ARG A 17 -19.08 5.83 -44.83
N ILE A 18 -17.98 5.07 -44.74
CA ILE A 18 -16.65 5.62 -44.47
C ILE A 18 -16.15 6.43 -45.67
N ALA A 19 -16.34 5.94 -46.90
CA ALA A 19 -15.96 6.66 -48.11
C ALA A 19 -16.66 8.02 -48.20
N GLN A 20 -17.97 8.06 -47.95
CA GLN A 20 -18.73 9.32 -47.88
C GLN A 20 -18.24 10.25 -46.75
N GLY A 21 -17.85 9.69 -45.61
CA GLY A 21 -17.26 10.45 -44.51
C GLY A 21 -15.90 11.07 -44.84
N VAL A 22 -15.08 10.36 -45.63
CA VAL A 22 -13.77 10.85 -46.09
C VAL A 22 -13.94 11.92 -47.16
N GLU A 23 -14.86 11.75 -48.12
CA GLU A 23 -15.18 12.79 -49.11
C GLU A 23 -15.70 14.08 -48.47
N ALA A 24 -16.52 13.98 -47.42
CA ALA A 24 -16.98 15.14 -46.66
C ALA A 24 -15.82 15.86 -45.94
N LEU A 25 -14.84 15.10 -45.42
CA LEU A 25 -13.64 15.67 -44.82
C LEU A 25 -12.73 16.33 -45.87
N ASP A 26 -12.60 15.71 -47.05
CA ASP A 26 -11.79 16.22 -48.16
C ASP A 26 -12.40 17.47 -48.81
N GLY A 27 -13.73 17.55 -48.83
CA GLY A 27 -14.49 18.75 -49.20
C GLY A 27 -14.28 19.94 -48.27
N LEU A 28 -13.90 19.71 -47.00
CA LEU A 28 -13.49 20.78 -46.08
C LEU A 28 -12.07 21.30 -46.38
N THR A 29 -11.22 20.52 -47.03
CA THR A 29 -9.83 20.91 -47.37
C THR A 29 -9.69 21.67 -48.69
N VAL A 30 -10.71 21.69 -49.55
CA VAL A 30 -10.67 22.39 -50.85
C VAL A 30 -11.64 23.58 -50.86
N LEU A 31 -11.27 24.66 -50.18
CA LEU A 31 -11.79 25.99 -50.51
C LEU A 31 -10.88 26.63 -51.56
N PRO A 32 -11.40 27.06 -52.73
CA PRO A 32 -10.59 27.74 -53.72
C PRO A 32 -10.20 29.14 -53.21
N GLN A 33 -8.90 29.34 -53.01
CA GLN A 33 -8.31 30.66 -52.76
C GLN A 33 -8.46 31.53 -54.02
N GLY A 34 -9.46 32.42 -54.05
CA GLY A 34 -9.59 33.38 -55.15
C GLY A 34 -10.96 34.02 -55.34
N ALA A 35 -11.50 34.69 -54.32
CA ALA A 35 -12.49 35.75 -54.51
C ALA A 35 -12.40 36.77 -53.37
N ALA A 36 -12.05 38.00 -53.69
CA ALA A 36 -11.99 39.10 -52.75
C ALA A 36 -13.40 39.60 -52.38
N ALA A 37 -13.54 39.98 -51.10
CA ALA A 37 -14.59 40.83 -50.54
C ALA A 37 -16.04 40.32 -50.57
N ALA A 38 -16.33 39.40 -49.66
CA ALA A 38 -17.40 39.60 -48.70
C ALA A 38 -16.78 39.39 -47.32
N GLU A 39 -16.95 40.34 -46.40
CA GLU A 39 -16.67 40.10 -44.99
C GLU A 39 -17.30 38.76 -44.61
N PRO A 40 -16.56 37.79 -44.04
CA PRO A 40 -17.24 36.73 -43.32
C PRO A 40 -17.87 37.44 -42.13
N GLN A 41 -19.15 37.82 -42.27
CA GLN A 41 -20.02 37.88 -41.13
C GLN A 41 -19.81 36.53 -40.45
N ALA A 42 -19.06 36.54 -39.35
CA ALA A 42 -18.98 35.40 -38.46
C ALA A 42 -20.41 34.89 -38.35
N PRO A 43 -20.70 33.62 -38.67
CA PRO A 43 -22.06 33.11 -38.48
C PRO A 43 -22.41 33.52 -37.05
N ALA A 44 -23.45 34.35 -36.90
CA ALA A 44 -23.85 34.87 -35.60
C ALA A 44 -23.95 33.63 -34.73
N ALA A 45 -23.02 33.50 -33.76
CA ALA A 45 -22.81 32.24 -33.07
C ALA A 45 -24.16 31.78 -32.58
N ASP A 46 -24.61 30.60 -33.02
CA ASP A 46 -25.96 30.14 -32.75
C ASP A 46 -26.22 30.34 -31.24
N PRO A 47 -27.29 31.04 -30.85
CA PRO A 47 -27.52 31.38 -29.44
C PRO A 47 -27.66 30.13 -28.56
N GLU A 48 -27.91 28.97 -29.19
CA GLU A 48 -27.86 27.65 -28.55
C GLU A 48 -26.42 27.13 -28.40
N ALA A 49 -25.56 27.32 -29.39
CA ALA A 49 -24.14 26.96 -29.32
C ALA A 49 -23.40 27.78 -28.23
N LEU A 50 -23.72 29.06 -28.08
CA LEU A 50 -23.19 29.90 -26.99
C LEU A 50 -23.64 29.39 -25.61
N ARG A 51 -24.94 29.10 -25.44
CA ARG A 51 -25.48 28.55 -24.19
C ARG A 51 -24.89 27.18 -23.84
N LEU A 52 -24.69 26.32 -24.83
CA LEU A 52 -24.04 25.02 -24.63
C LEU A 52 -22.56 25.17 -24.27
N ALA A 53 -21.85 26.13 -24.86
CA ALA A 53 -20.46 26.43 -24.53
C ALA A 53 -20.32 26.96 -23.09
N GLU A 54 -21.23 27.83 -22.65
CA GLU A 54 -21.29 28.31 -21.27
C GLU A 54 -21.57 27.16 -20.28
N ALA A 55 -22.59 26.34 -20.53
CA ALA A 55 -22.90 25.18 -19.68
C ALA A 55 -21.74 24.17 -19.62
N LEU A 56 -21.05 23.93 -20.74
CA LEU A 56 -19.87 23.07 -20.78
C LEU A 56 -18.70 23.67 -19.97
N GLN A 57 -18.55 24.99 -19.98
CA GLN A 57 -17.53 25.67 -19.19
C GLN A 57 -17.85 25.60 -17.69
N GLU A 58 -19.11 25.81 -17.30
CA GLU A 58 -19.57 25.64 -15.93
C GLU A 58 -19.34 24.22 -15.40
N GLU A 59 -19.68 23.20 -16.21
CA GLU A 59 -19.43 21.79 -15.86
C GLU A 59 -17.95 21.47 -15.74
N ARG A 60 -17.10 22.05 -16.60
CA ARG A 60 -15.63 21.88 -16.50
C ARG A 60 -15.07 22.52 -15.23
N ASP A 61 -15.55 23.71 -14.90
CA ASP A 61 -15.13 24.41 -13.68
C ASP A 61 -15.60 23.66 -12.43
N ALA A 62 -16.83 23.14 -12.42
CA ALA A 62 -17.35 22.29 -11.36
C ALA A 62 -16.55 20.98 -11.22
N ASN A 63 -16.21 20.33 -12.34
CA ASN A 63 -15.38 19.13 -12.34
C ASN A 63 -13.97 19.42 -11.80
N GLY A 64 -13.35 20.53 -12.20
CA GLY A 64 -12.06 20.97 -11.68
C GLY A 64 -12.09 21.19 -10.16
N GLN A 65 -13.14 21.82 -9.64
CA GLN A 65 -13.33 21.98 -8.19
C GLN A 65 -13.50 20.64 -7.46
N LEU A 66 -14.24 19.70 -8.05
CA LEU A 66 -14.40 18.36 -7.47
C LEU A 66 -13.09 17.56 -7.49
N GLN A 67 -12.32 17.64 -8.57
CA GLN A 67 -11.00 17.01 -8.64
C GLN A 67 -10.04 17.57 -7.59
N GLU A 68 -10.03 18.89 -7.39
CA GLU A 68 -9.20 19.50 -6.35
C GLU A 68 -9.67 19.10 -4.94
N ARG A 69 -10.97 19.05 -4.68
CA ARG A 69 -11.51 18.53 -3.40
C ARG A 69 -11.13 17.07 -3.18
N LEU A 70 -11.23 16.22 -4.21
CA LEU A 70 -10.81 14.82 -4.12
C LEU A 70 -9.32 14.70 -3.85
N ARG A 71 -8.49 15.53 -4.50
CA ARG A 71 -7.05 15.58 -4.26
C ARG A 71 -6.76 15.91 -2.80
N VAL A 72 -7.35 16.99 -2.26
CA VAL A 72 -7.16 17.39 -0.87
C VAL A 72 -7.64 16.31 0.11
N VAL A 73 -8.77 15.66 -0.18
CA VAL A 73 -9.26 14.55 0.67
C VAL A 73 -8.30 13.37 0.62
N ASN A 74 -7.83 12.98 -0.56
CA ASN A 74 -6.87 11.89 -0.72
C ASN A 74 -5.54 12.19 -0.03
N GLU A 75 -5.03 13.43 -0.12
CA GLU A 75 -3.83 13.85 0.59
C GLU A 75 -4.02 13.77 2.12
N ARG A 76 -5.18 14.18 2.64
CA ARG A 76 -5.50 14.04 4.08
C ARG A 76 -5.65 12.59 4.51
N LEU A 77 -6.27 11.75 3.69
CA LEU A 77 -6.40 10.31 3.95
C LEU A 77 -5.04 9.64 3.94
N ALA A 78 -4.18 9.94 2.96
CA ALA A 78 -2.83 9.43 2.88
C ALA A 78 -2.00 9.87 4.11
N ALA A 79 -2.12 11.13 4.52
CA ALA A 79 -1.46 11.66 5.71
C ALA A 79 -1.94 10.99 7.01
N GLY A 80 -3.20 10.54 7.08
CA GLY A 80 -3.74 9.84 8.24
C GLY A 80 -3.45 8.33 8.24
N VAL A 81 -3.47 7.69 7.06
CA VAL A 81 -3.32 6.23 6.92
C VAL A 81 -1.84 5.82 7.00
N ALA A 82 -0.93 6.54 6.35
CA ALA A 82 0.49 6.21 6.35
C ALA A 82 1.11 6.04 7.76
N PRO A 83 0.89 6.94 8.74
CA PRO A 83 1.42 6.73 10.10
C PRO A 83 0.76 5.56 10.83
N LEU A 84 -0.52 5.27 10.55
CA LEU A 84 -1.21 4.12 11.13
C LEU A 84 -0.67 2.81 10.57
N GLU A 85 -0.45 2.73 9.26
CA GLU A 85 0.18 1.57 8.61
C GLU A 85 1.60 1.33 9.13
N ALA A 86 2.40 2.40 9.25
CA ALA A 86 3.73 2.32 9.85
C ALA A 86 3.68 1.82 11.30
N ARG A 87 2.71 2.29 12.10
CA ARG A 87 2.53 1.84 13.49
C ARG A 87 2.08 0.39 13.57
N ILE A 88 1.19 -0.06 12.68
CA ILE A 88 0.78 -1.47 12.59
C ILE A 88 2.00 -2.33 12.25
N ALA A 89 2.81 -1.95 11.26
CA ALA A 89 4.02 -2.69 10.89
C ALA A 89 5.00 -2.82 12.07
N THR A 90 5.23 -1.74 12.82
CA THR A 90 6.06 -1.76 14.03
C THR A 90 5.48 -2.69 15.11
N LEU A 91 4.18 -2.59 15.40
CA LEU A 91 3.52 -3.44 16.40
C LEU A 91 3.55 -4.92 15.99
N THR A 92 3.36 -5.25 14.71
CA THR A 92 3.47 -6.62 14.21
C THR A 92 4.88 -7.17 14.42
N ALA A 93 5.91 -6.40 14.07
CA ALA A 93 7.31 -6.80 14.30
C ALA A 93 7.61 -7.02 15.79
N GLN A 94 7.07 -6.19 16.68
CA GLN A 94 7.20 -6.37 18.14
C GLN A 94 6.52 -7.65 18.63
N ILE A 95 5.31 -7.96 18.14
CA ILE A 95 4.60 -9.19 18.49
C ILE A 95 5.40 -10.42 18.05
N ASP A 96 5.97 -10.40 16.85
CA ASP A 96 6.78 -11.51 16.34
C ASP A 96 8.05 -11.71 17.18
N ALA A 97 8.74 -10.63 17.54
CA ALA A 97 9.92 -10.66 18.42
C ALA A 97 9.57 -11.24 19.80
N GLN A 98 8.50 -10.77 20.43
CA GLN A 98 8.00 -11.30 21.70
C GLN A 98 7.60 -12.78 21.59
N GLY A 99 7.03 -13.20 20.47
CA GLY A 99 6.71 -14.60 20.20
C GLY A 99 7.94 -15.50 20.21
N ILE A 100 9.03 -15.05 19.59
CA ILE A 100 10.33 -15.76 19.58
C ILE A 100 10.90 -15.86 21.00
N GLU A 101 10.89 -14.76 21.75
CA GLU A 101 11.38 -14.72 23.13
C GLU A 101 10.59 -15.64 24.07
N LEU A 102 9.26 -15.62 23.98
CA LEU A 102 8.39 -16.54 24.73
C LEU A 102 8.68 -18.00 24.39
N GLY A 103 8.94 -18.31 23.11
CA GLY A 103 9.36 -19.64 22.68
C GLY A 103 10.69 -20.07 23.32
N ARG A 104 11.67 -19.19 23.32
CA ARG A 104 12.99 -19.41 23.94
C ARG A 104 12.85 -19.62 25.46
N MET A 105 12.08 -18.78 26.15
CA MET A 105 11.85 -18.89 27.60
C MET A 105 11.12 -20.20 27.96
N LYS A 106 10.15 -20.63 27.16
CA LYS A 106 9.50 -21.94 27.36
C LYS A 106 10.49 -23.10 27.20
N SER A 107 11.36 -23.05 26.19
CA SER A 107 12.38 -24.07 25.96
C SER A 107 13.36 -24.17 27.13
N THR A 108 13.90 -23.04 27.61
CA THR A 108 14.80 -23.03 28.77
C THR A 108 14.11 -23.52 30.05
N ASN A 109 12.83 -23.19 30.24
CA ASN A 109 12.06 -23.68 31.39
C ASN A 109 11.86 -25.21 31.36
N VAL A 110 11.61 -25.79 30.18
CA VAL A 110 11.54 -27.26 30.03
C VAL A 110 12.89 -27.90 30.38
N GLN A 111 14.00 -27.37 29.85
CA GLN A 111 15.35 -27.88 30.15
C GLN A 111 15.70 -27.78 31.64
N LEU A 112 15.33 -26.68 32.31
CA LEU A 112 15.50 -26.54 33.76
C LEU A 112 14.68 -27.56 34.55
N ARG A 113 13.43 -27.83 34.15
CA ARG A 113 12.60 -28.83 34.82
C ARG A 113 13.15 -30.25 34.65
N GLU A 114 13.64 -30.59 33.46
CA GLU A 114 14.26 -31.88 33.18
C GLU A 114 15.55 -32.09 33.98
N THR A 115 16.40 -31.07 34.06
CA THR A 115 17.65 -31.12 34.83
C THR A 115 17.39 -31.23 36.33
N LEU A 116 16.43 -30.47 36.87
CA LEU A 116 16.00 -30.57 38.26
C LEU A 116 15.44 -31.97 38.58
N ARG A 117 14.69 -32.57 37.66
CA ARG A 117 14.20 -33.94 37.81
C ARG A 117 15.35 -34.94 37.86
N ALA A 118 16.31 -34.85 36.93
CA ALA A 118 17.47 -35.73 36.90
C ALA A 118 18.34 -35.61 38.17
N LEU A 119 18.53 -34.38 38.68
CA LEU A 119 19.24 -34.14 39.94
C LEU A 119 18.52 -34.75 41.14
N ARG A 120 17.18 -34.62 41.22
CA ARG A 120 16.38 -35.24 42.30
C ARG A 120 16.48 -36.76 42.25
N GLU A 121 16.32 -37.36 41.08
CA GLU A 121 16.42 -38.81 40.90
C GLU A 121 17.82 -39.35 41.26
N ALA A 122 18.89 -38.60 40.96
CA ALA A 122 20.26 -38.95 41.35
C ALA A 122 20.47 -38.81 42.87
N SER A 123 19.97 -37.72 43.47
CA SER A 123 20.03 -37.47 44.91
C SER A 123 19.26 -38.52 45.72
N GLU A 124 18.07 -38.93 45.27
CA GLU A 124 17.26 -39.98 45.91
C GLU A 124 17.97 -41.35 45.90
N LYS A 125 18.76 -41.63 44.85
CA LYS A 125 19.58 -42.83 44.74
C LYS A 125 20.88 -42.75 45.54
N GLY A 126 21.16 -41.60 46.18
CA GLY A 126 22.42 -41.34 46.88
C GLY A 126 23.63 -41.26 45.95
N VAL A 127 23.41 -41.13 44.63
CA VAL A 127 24.48 -41.05 43.63
C VAL A 127 24.75 -39.58 43.34
N SER A 128 25.89 -39.08 43.82
CA SER A 128 26.42 -37.81 43.33
C SER A 128 27.16 -38.06 42.03
N ASP A 129 26.56 -37.65 40.91
CA ASP A 129 27.19 -37.71 39.60
C ASP A 129 27.73 -36.30 39.22
N PRO A 130 29.06 -36.11 39.20
CA PRO A 130 29.67 -34.83 38.82
C PRO A 130 29.27 -34.36 37.41
N GLN A 131 28.97 -35.27 36.49
CA GLN A 131 28.53 -34.90 35.14
C GLN A 131 27.12 -34.31 35.14
N LEU A 132 26.21 -34.83 35.97
CA LEU A 132 24.86 -34.26 36.14
C LEU A 132 24.92 -32.86 36.76
N VAL A 133 25.79 -32.64 37.75
CA VAL A 133 26.01 -31.32 38.35
C VAL A 133 26.57 -30.33 37.34
N ASN A 134 27.58 -30.72 36.55
CA ASN A 134 28.11 -29.86 35.49
C ASN A 134 27.04 -29.53 34.44
N LYS A 135 26.20 -30.50 34.07
CA LYS A 135 25.09 -30.31 33.14
C LYS A 135 24.03 -29.35 33.70
N SER A 136 23.68 -29.46 34.98
CA SER A 136 22.72 -28.54 35.60
C SER A 136 23.26 -27.12 35.67
N LEU A 137 24.55 -26.95 36.01
CA LEU A 137 25.19 -25.64 36.02
C LEU A 137 25.24 -25.02 34.62
N GLN A 138 25.48 -25.81 33.57
CA GLN A 138 25.42 -25.33 32.19
C GLN A 138 24.01 -24.86 31.81
N VAL A 139 22.98 -25.64 32.14
CA VAL A 139 21.59 -25.26 31.85
C VAL A 139 21.14 -24.03 32.65
N GLU A 140 21.60 -23.87 33.89
CA GLU A 140 21.35 -22.69 34.70
C GLU A 140 22.03 -21.44 34.12
N LEU A 141 23.28 -21.56 33.67
CA LEU A 141 24.00 -20.50 32.98
C LEU A 141 23.28 -20.07 31.70
N ASP A 142 22.80 -21.02 30.90
CA ASP A 142 22.08 -20.74 29.66
C ASP A 142 20.69 -20.13 29.92
N ALA A 143 20.04 -20.51 31.02
CA ALA A 143 18.81 -19.89 31.49
C ALA A 143 19.05 -18.44 31.93
N LEU A 144 20.11 -18.16 32.71
CA LEU A 144 20.47 -16.80 33.13
C LEU A 144 20.84 -15.91 31.94
N ARG A 145 21.60 -16.43 30.98
CA ARG A 145 21.92 -15.72 29.72
C ARG A 145 20.66 -15.41 28.91
N THR A 146 19.68 -16.31 28.93
CA THR A 146 18.39 -16.10 28.29
C THR A 146 17.57 -15.04 28.98
N ALA A 147 17.43 -15.11 30.30
CA ALA A 147 16.76 -14.09 31.09
C ALA A 147 17.40 -12.72 30.85
N ARG A 148 18.73 -12.62 30.89
CA ARG A 148 19.44 -11.37 30.64
C ARG A 148 19.23 -10.83 29.23
N ALA A 149 19.21 -11.69 28.22
CA ALA A 149 18.94 -11.28 26.84
C ALA A 149 17.52 -10.72 26.69
N THR A 150 16.53 -11.36 27.32
CA THR A 150 15.15 -10.87 27.35
C THR A 150 15.03 -9.54 28.10
N GLU A 151 15.65 -9.39 29.27
CA GLU A 151 15.67 -8.12 30.01
C GLU A 151 16.26 -6.98 29.16
N VAL A 152 17.35 -7.21 28.43
CA VAL A 152 17.96 -6.20 27.55
C VAL A 152 17.02 -5.84 26.40
N ALA A 153 16.39 -6.83 25.76
CA ALA A 153 15.43 -6.58 24.68
C ALA A 153 14.18 -5.80 25.15
N GLU A 154 13.68 -6.10 26.35
CA GLU A 154 12.59 -5.34 26.98
C GLU A 154 13.01 -3.90 27.26
N LEU A 155 14.21 -3.69 27.80
CA LEU A 155 14.75 -2.35 28.05
C LEU A 155 14.95 -1.55 26.77
N ASP A 156 15.47 -2.18 25.71
CA ASP A 156 15.62 -1.56 24.39
C ASP A 156 14.26 -1.17 23.80
N GLY A 157 13.23 -2.01 23.99
CA GLY A 157 11.85 -1.71 23.62
C GLY A 157 11.27 -0.51 24.38
N ILE A 158 11.47 -0.46 25.70
CA ILE A 158 11.05 0.67 26.54
C ILE A 158 11.78 1.95 26.11
N LEU A 159 13.09 1.88 25.85
CA LEU A 159 13.87 3.03 25.39
C LEU A 159 13.38 3.53 24.03
N ALA A 160 13.04 2.62 23.10
CA ALA A 160 12.48 2.99 21.81
C ALA A 160 11.12 3.71 21.92
N GLU A 161 10.28 3.35 22.90
CA GLU A 161 9.02 4.03 23.17
C GLU A 161 9.19 5.37 23.91
N LEU A 162 10.17 5.47 24.80
CA LEU A 162 10.45 6.69 25.56
C LEU A 162 11.16 7.77 24.73
N LYS A 163 12.03 7.38 23.80
CA LYS A 163 12.80 8.30 22.95
C LYS A 163 11.95 9.37 22.24
N PRO A 164 10.85 9.03 21.55
CA PRO A 164 9.99 10.06 20.92
C PRO A 164 9.26 10.94 21.95
N LEU A 165 9.05 10.48 23.19
CA LEU A 165 8.39 11.26 24.26
C LEU A 165 9.32 12.26 24.94
N ILE A 166 10.63 12.00 24.91
CA ILE A 166 11.66 12.87 25.52
C ILE A 166 12.09 14.02 24.58
N GLY A 167 11.61 14.01 23.33
CA GLY A 167 11.84 15.11 22.39
C GLY A 167 13.18 15.06 21.64
N GLU A 168 13.90 13.93 21.68
CA GLU A 168 15.14 13.76 20.89
C GLU A 168 14.91 13.73 19.37
N ASP A 169 13.66 13.72 18.91
CA ASP A 169 13.31 13.90 17.49
C ASP A 169 13.13 15.37 17.09
N ALA A 170 13.35 16.34 17.99
CA ALA A 170 13.32 17.77 17.67
C ALA A 170 14.68 18.37 17.25
N ASP A 171 15.77 17.60 17.38
CA ASP A 171 17.13 18.04 17.04
C ASP A 171 17.82 17.06 16.05
N ALA A 172 17.30 16.99 14.82
CA ALA A 172 18.02 16.48 13.64
C ALA A 172 17.48 17.13 12.35
#